data_AF-A0A2G2MZJ9-F1
#
_entry.id   AF-A0A2G2MZJ9-F1
#
_cell.length_a   1.000
_cell.length_b   1.000
_cell.length_c   1.000
_cell.angle_alpha   90.00
_cell.angle_beta   90.00
_cell.angle_gamma   90.00
#
_symmetry.space_group_name_H-M   'P 1'
#
loop_
_entity.id
_entity.type
_entity.pdbx_description
1 polymer ?
#
loop_
_entity_poly.entity_id
_entity_poly.type
_entity_poly.pdbx_seq_one_letter_code
_entity_poly.pdbx_strand_id
1 'polypeptide(L)'
;MDNVSKTKYSPLFWLGGLLFIAFYPMFISIYVFLPLFIGAMSYLLVEGLDKPKPLYTLLALLYMINLEVNLSLPLFLIVITTLLFYVIIYPYLRHFRKCKICRPLLSVILLDLIYLGALFAYDFIFQTQTIMLDSILLYSLIVDMLIVVIL
;
A
#
# COMPACT_ATOMS: atom_id res chain seq x y z
N MET A 1 4.21 33.14 20.07
CA MET A 1 5.06 32.88 18.89
C MET A 1 5.38 31.39 18.87
N ASP A 2 4.66 30.46 18.25
CA ASP A 2 3.39 30.45 17.55
C ASP A 2 2.76 29.07 17.74
N ASN A 3 1.43 29.04 17.70
CA ASN A 3 0.57 27.94 18.10
C ASN A 3 0.82 26.68 17.28
N VAL A 4 1.38 25.65 17.94
CA VAL A 4 1.32 24.26 17.47
C VAL A 4 -0.14 23.82 17.52
N SER A 5 -0.82 23.96 16.38
CA SER A 5 -2.15 23.41 16.16
C SER A 5 -2.10 21.89 16.37
N LYS A 6 -2.48 21.47 17.58
CA LYS A 6 -2.75 20.06 17.90
C LYS A 6 -3.99 19.66 17.10
N THR A 7 -3.79 19.13 15.90
CA THR A 7 -4.83 18.45 15.14
C THR A 7 -5.32 17.28 15.99
N LYS A 8 -6.45 17.47 16.66
CA LYS A 8 -7.08 16.53 17.60
C LYS A 8 -7.71 15.40 16.78
N TYR A 9 -6.88 14.49 16.27
CA TYR A 9 -7.38 13.23 15.71
C TYR A 9 -8.07 12.46 16.84
N SER A 10 -9.39 12.34 16.75
CA SER A 10 -10.20 11.68 17.77
C SER A 10 -9.73 10.23 17.96
N PRO A 11 -9.64 9.71 19.20
CA PRO A 11 -9.31 8.31 19.45
C PRO A 11 -10.24 7.35 18.69
N LEU A 12 -11.45 7.81 18.35
CA LEU A 12 -12.42 7.09 17.52
C LEU A 12 -11.94 6.85 16.08
N PHE A 13 -11.22 7.81 15.48
CA PHE A 13 -10.66 7.68 14.14
C PHE A 13 -9.51 6.65 14.13
N TRP A 14 -8.73 6.64 15.21
CA TRP A 14 -7.63 5.68 15.38
C TRP A 14 -8.16 4.26 15.61
N LEU A 15 -9.21 4.12 16.43
CA LEU A 15 -9.89 2.86 16.66
C LEU A 15 -10.52 2.34 15.36
N GLY A 16 -11.12 3.23 14.56
CA GLY A 16 -11.62 2.90 13.22
C GLY A 16 -10.54 2.40 12.27
N GLY A 17 -9.38 3.07 12.21
CA GLY A 17 -8.26 2.63 11.37
C GLY A 17 -7.69 1.27 11.78
N LEU A 18 -7.59 1.00 13.09
CA LEU A 18 -7.10 -0.28 13.60
C LEU A 18 -8.11 -1.42 13.33
N LEU A 19 -9.40 -1.14 13.50
CA LEU A 19 -10.48 -2.09 13.20
C LEU A 19 -10.55 -2.37 11.68
N PHE A 20 -10.34 -1.35 10.85
CA PHE A 20 -10.18 -1.52 9.41
C PHE A 20 -9.00 -2.44 9.10
N ILE A 21 -7.80 -2.15 9.61
CA ILE A 21 -6.61 -2.99 9.35
C ILE A 21 -6.80 -4.43 9.82
N ALA A 22 -7.49 -4.66 10.94
CA ALA A 22 -7.72 -6.00 11.48
C ALA A 22 -8.75 -6.80 10.67
N PHE A 23 -9.90 -6.21 10.35
CA PHE A 23 -11.03 -6.93 9.76
C PHE A 23 -11.09 -6.84 8.23
N TYR A 24 -10.44 -5.85 7.62
CA TYR A 24 -10.53 -5.63 6.18
C TYR A 24 -10.02 -6.82 5.34
N PRO A 25 -8.86 -7.43 5.63
CA PRO A 25 -8.39 -8.61 4.88
C PRO A 25 -9.32 -9.82 5.03
N MET A 26 -10.02 -9.94 6.16
CA MET A 26 -11.04 -10.96 6.37
C MET A 26 -12.27 -10.72 5.49
N PHE A 27 -12.67 -9.47 5.28
CA PHE A 27 -13.74 -9.13 4.33
C PHE A 27 -13.34 -9.37 2.87
N ILE A 28 -12.07 -9.18 2.50
CA ILE A 28 -11.58 -9.50 1.14
C ILE A 28 -11.68 -11.00 0.86
N SER A 29 -11.41 -11.85 1.86
CA SER A 29 -11.59 -13.30 1.73
C SER A 29 -13.03 -13.70 1.41
N ILE A 30 -14.02 -12.92 1.86
CA ILE A 30 -15.46 -13.15 1.61
C ILE A 30 -15.93 -12.43 0.33
N TYR A 31 -15.39 -11.24 0.06
CA TYR A 31 -15.75 -10.37 -1.06
C TYR A 31 -14.52 -10.11 -1.94
N VAL A 32 -14.39 -10.94 -2.97
CA VAL A 32 -13.28 -10.93 -3.94
C VAL A 32 -13.14 -9.58 -4.69
N PHE A 33 -14.16 -8.74 -4.68
CA PHE A 33 -14.18 -7.45 -5.37
C PHE A 33 -13.70 -6.25 -4.51
N LEU A 34 -13.29 -6.46 -3.26
CA LEU A 34 -12.71 -5.37 -2.46
C LEU A 34 -11.25 -5.09 -2.89
N PRO A 35 -10.84 -3.82 -3.07
CA PRO A 35 -9.46 -3.45 -3.39
C PRO A 35 -8.49 -3.83 -2.27
N LEU A 36 -7.31 -4.34 -2.59
CA LEU A 36 -6.34 -4.73 -1.55
C LEU A 36 -5.59 -3.53 -0.95
N PHE A 37 -5.68 -2.33 -1.54
CA PHE A 37 -4.98 -1.14 -1.08
C PHE A 37 -3.46 -1.33 -0.92
N ILE A 38 -2.85 -2.19 -1.73
CA ILE A 38 -1.43 -2.53 -1.59
C ILE A 38 -0.60 -1.29 -1.86
N GLY A 39 -0.84 -0.59 -2.98
CA GLY A 39 -0.11 0.61 -3.34
C GLY A 39 -0.31 1.75 -2.34
N ALA A 40 -1.52 1.90 -1.78
CA ALA A 40 -1.80 2.92 -0.76
C ALA A 40 -1.04 2.66 0.55
N MET A 41 -1.05 1.42 1.04
CA MET A 41 -0.34 1.04 2.28
C MET A 41 1.18 1.03 2.08
N SER A 42 1.62 0.66 0.89
CA SER A 42 3.00 0.75 0.41
C SER A 42 3.49 2.20 0.38
N TYR A 43 2.66 3.13 -0.13
CA TYR A 43 2.95 4.55 -0.10
C TYR A 43 2.97 5.10 1.34
N LEU A 44 2.07 4.62 2.21
CA LEU A 44 2.03 5.01 3.62
C LEU A 44 3.30 4.57 4.36
N LEU A 45 3.84 3.39 4.02
CA LEU A 45 5.15 2.91 4.49
C LEU A 45 6.27 3.85 4.04
N VAL A 46 6.31 4.20 2.76
CA VAL A 46 7.29 5.14 2.17
C VAL A 46 7.21 6.52 2.83
N GLU A 47 6.02 7.08 3.03
CA GLU A 47 5.84 8.37 3.68
C GLU A 47 6.21 8.32 5.17
N GLY A 48 5.95 7.20 5.85
CA GLY A 48 6.38 6.94 7.23
C GLY A 48 7.89 6.95 7.39
N LEU A 49 8.63 6.44 6.39
CA LEU A 49 10.09 6.44 6.33
C LEU A 49 10.67 7.84 5.99
N ASP A 50 10.08 8.56 5.03
CA ASP A 50 10.53 9.89 4.59
C ASP A 50 10.32 10.98 5.65
N LYS A 51 9.18 10.94 6.36
CA LYS A 51 8.83 11.90 7.41
C LYS A 51 8.75 11.15 8.75
N PRO A 52 9.88 10.76 9.37
CA PRO A 52 10.00 9.70 10.38
C PRO A 52 8.83 9.62 11.37
N LYS A 53 7.76 8.94 10.96
CA LYS A 53 6.47 8.86 11.65
C LYS A 53 6.25 7.37 11.96
N PRO A 54 6.77 6.87 13.09
CA PRO A 54 6.83 5.43 13.35
C PRO A 54 5.44 4.77 13.38
N LEU A 55 4.39 5.53 13.74
CA LEU A 55 3.01 5.06 13.73
C LEU A 55 2.52 4.66 12.34
N TYR A 56 2.91 5.41 11.30
CA TYR A 56 2.48 5.17 9.92
C TYR A 56 3.16 3.91 9.40
N THR A 57 4.47 3.79 9.66
CA THR A 57 5.25 2.58 9.36
C THR A 57 4.68 1.34 10.05
N LEU A 58 4.31 1.44 11.34
CA LEU A 58 3.73 0.34 12.10
C LEU A 58 2.37 -0.09 11.55
N LEU A 59 1.49 0.86 11.22
CA LEU A 59 0.18 0.57 10.63
C LEU A 59 0.31 -0.13 9.27
N ALA A 60 1.21 0.36 8.40
CA ALA A 60 1.44 -0.25 7.10
C ALA A 60 2.00 -1.68 7.23
N LEU A 61 2.95 -1.92 8.14
CA LEU A 61 3.50 -3.25 8.39
C LEU A 61 2.44 -4.21 8.94
N LEU A 62 1.64 -3.79 9.92
CA LEU A 62 0.56 -4.61 10.47
C LEU A 62 -0.46 -4.99 9.39
N TYR A 63 -0.78 -4.07 8.48
CA TYR A 63 -1.66 -4.35 7.35
C TYR A 63 -1.06 -5.37 6.37
N MET A 64 0.22 -5.21 6.02
CA MET A 64 0.91 -6.16 5.14
C MET A 64 0.97 -7.56 5.75
N ILE A 65 1.24 -7.68 7.06
CA ILE A 65 1.21 -8.97 7.78
C ILE A 65 -0.18 -9.59 7.71
N ASN A 66 -1.22 -8.78 7.88
CA ASN A 66 -2.59 -9.26 7.82
C ASN A 66 -2.96 -9.77 6.41
N LEU A 67 -2.50 -9.10 5.36
CA LEU A 67 -2.66 -9.59 3.97
C LEU A 67 -1.93 -10.91 3.73
N GLU A 68 -0.73 -11.10 4.27
CA GLU A 68 -0.02 -12.38 4.15
C GLU A 68 -0.75 -13.51 4.88
N VAL A 69 -1.19 -13.27 6.11
CA VAL A 69 -1.88 -14.31 6.91
C VAL A 69 -3.22 -14.70 6.29
N ASN A 70 -3.99 -13.74 5.77
CA ASN A 70 -5.34 -14.00 5.26
C ASN A 70 -5.41 -14.35 3.77
N LEU A 71 -4.56 -13.75 2.94
CA LEU A 71 -4.58 -13.95 1.49
C LEU A 71 -3.36 -14.73 0.98
N SER A 72 -2.45 -15.16 1.86
CA SER A 72 -1.21 -15.87 1.49
C SER A 72 -0.34 -15.12 0.48
N LEU A 73 -0.45 -13.78 0.47
CA LEU A 73 0.38 -12.91 -0.35
C LEU A 73 1.80 -12.85 0.22
N PRO A 74 2.85 -12.88 -0.61
CA PRO A 74 4.23 -12.84 -0.14
C PRO A 74 4.58 -11.47 0.45
N LEU A 75 4.48 -11.31 1.77
CA LEU A 75 4.78 -10.04 2.47
C LEU A 75 6.18 -9.55 2.19
N PHE A 76 7.16 -10.46 2.23
CA PHE A 76 8.55 -10.11 1.98
C PHE A 76 8.70 -9.47 0.61
N LEU A 77 7.94 -9.92 -0.38
CA LEU A 77 7.96 -9.32 -1.71
C LEU A 77 7.37 -7.90 -1.70
N ILE A 78 6.26 -7.67 -0.98
CA ILE A 78 5.66 -6.32 -0.82
C ILE A 78 6.66 -5.37 -0.13
N VAL A 79 7.31 -5.80 0.95
CA VAL A 79 8.26 -4.97 1.70
C VAL A 79 9.54 -4.70 0.89
N ILE A 80 10.07 -5.70 0.18
CA ILE A 80 11.26 -5.52 -0.65
C ILE A 80 10.97 -4.59 -1.83
N THR A 81 9.84 -4.77 -2.51
CA THR A 81 9.45 -3.92 -3.65
C THR A 81 9.20 -2.47 -3.22
N THR A 82 8.55 -2.25 -2.07
CA THR A 82 8.39 -0.91 -1.50
C THR A 82 9.70 -0.24 -1.14
N LEU A 83 10.63 -0.97 -0.50
CA LEU A 83 11.95 -0.43 -0.18
C LEU A 83 12.78 -0.14 -1.43
N LEU A 84 12.73 -1.02 -2.45
CA LEU A 84 13.37 -0.76 -3.75
C LEU A 84 12.80 0.50 -4.41
N PHE A 85 11.48 0.65 -4.42
CA PHE A 85 10.83 1.86 -4.91
C PHE A 85 11.27 3.12 -4.13
N TYR A 86 11.33 3.03 -2.80
CA TYR A 86 11.77 4.13 -1.93
C TYR A 86 13.19 4.58 -2.24
N VAL A 87 14.11 3.65 -2.48
CA VAL A 87 15.52 3.99 -2.74
C VAL A 87 15.71 4.46 -4.18
N ILE A 88 15.09 3.78 -5.15
CA ILE A 88 15.39 3.98 -6.57
C ILE A 88 14.53 5.09 -7.17
N ILE A 89 13.22 5.12 -6.91
CA ILE A 89 12.27 5.91 -7.72
C ILE A 89 11.74 7.12 -6.96
N TYR A 90 11.47 6.96 -5.66
CA TYR A 90 10.92 8.02 -4.81
C TYR A 90 11.73 9.33 -4.78
N PRO A 91 13.09 9.33 -4.85
CA PRO A 91 13.87 10.56 -4.94
C PRO A 91 13.59 11.35 -6.22
N TYR A 92 13.39 10.67 -7.35
CA TYR A 92 13.07 11.31 -8.64
C TYR A 92 11.66 11.90 -8.65
N LEU A 93 10.72 11.25 -7.96
CA LEU A 93 9.35 11.76 -7.78
C LEU A 93 9.28 13.05 -6.98
N ARG A 94 10.32 13.34 -6.17
CA ARG A 94 10.45 14.61 -5.46
C ARG A 94 10.56 15.81 -6.40
N HIS A 95 10.89 15.61 -7.68
CA HIS A 95 10.96 16.69 -8.66
C HIS A 95 9.56 17.26 -9.03
N PHE A 96 8.49 16.47 -8.90
CA PHE A 96 7.11 16.85 -9.22
C PHE A 96 6.43 17.68 -8.12
N ARG A 97 7.15 18.61 -7.47
CA ARG A 97 6.66 19.39 -6.30
C ARG A 97 5.43 20.26 -6.57
N LYS A 98 5.10 20.55 -7.83
CA LYS A 98 4.04 21.49 -8.19
C LYS A 98 2.62 20.93 -8.04
N CYS A 99 2.45 19.61 -8.07
CA CYS A 99 1.13 18.97 -8.01
C CYS A 99 1.00 18.15 -6.72
N LYS A 100 0.11 18.58 -5.81
CA LYS A 100 -0.09 17.95 -4.48
C LYS A 100 -0.61 16.51 -4.58
N ILE A 101 -1.40 16.21 -5.62
CA ILE A 101 -2.04 14.90 -5.85
C ILE A 101 -1.17 13.99 -6.71
N CYS A 102 -0.37 14.56 -7.62
CA CYS A 102 0.41 13.76 -8.56
C CYS A 102 1.51 12.92 -7.86
N ARG A 103 2.10 13.39 -6.76
CA ARG A 103 3.12 12.62 -6.03
C ARG A 103 2.55 11.33 -5.42
N PRO A 104 1.51 11.36 -4.57
CA PRO A 104 0.92 10.13 -4.04
C PRO A 104 0.34 9.27 -5.17
N LEU A 105 -0.33 9.87 -6.15
CA LEU A 105 -0.96 9.14 -7.24
C LEU A 105 0.05 8.35 -8.07
N LEU A 106 1.10 9.02 -8.53
CA LEU A 106 2.12 8.37 -9.33
C LEU A 106 2.95 7.36 -8.51
N SER A 107 3.10 7.59 -7.20
CA SER A 107 3.77 6.64 -6.31
C SER A 107 2.98 5.36 -6.13
N VAL A 108 1.67 5.45 -5.87
CA VAL A 108 0.79 4.29 -5.72
C VAL A 108 0.78 3.45 -6.99
N ILE A 109 0.60 4.10 -8.15
CA ILE A 109 0.60 3.43 -9.46
C ILE A 109 1.91 2.69 -9.71
N LEU A 110 3.05 3.35 -9.47
CA LEU A 110 4.35 2.74 -9.69
C LEU A 110 4.61 1.60 -8.70
N LEU A 111 4.18 1.74 -7.44
CA LEU A 111 4.28 0.69 -6.44
C LEU A 111 3.47 -0.55 -6.85
N ASP A 112 2.23 -0.37 -7.30
CA ASP A 112 1.38 -1.47 -7.76
C ASP A 112 1.97 -2.16 -9.00
N LEU A 113 2.46 -1.38 -9.98
CA LEU A 113 3.11 -1.93 -11.17
C LEU A 113 4.39 -2.71 -10.87
N ILE A 114 5.23 -2.18 -9.97
CA ILE A 114 6.48 -2.84 -9.57
C ILE A 114 6.17 -4.12 -8.78
N TYR A 115 5.19 -4.07 -7.89
CA TYR A 115 4.78 -5.23 -7.11
C TYR A 115 4.20 -6.34 -8.01
N LEU A 116 3.33 -5.98 -8.94
CA LEU A 116 2.77 -6.90 -9.93
C LEU A 116 3.87 -7.50 -10.83
N GLY A 117 4.81 -6.68 -11.30
CA GLY A 117 5.98 -7.16 -12.04
C GLY A 117 6.85 -8.11 -11.23
N ALA A 118 7.03 -7.85 -9.93
CA ALA A 118 7.78 -8.71 -9.03
C ALA A 118 7.05 -10.03 -8.75
N LEU A 119 5.71 -10.03 -8.66
CA LEU A 119 4.89 -11.24 -8.56
C LEU A 119 5.03 -12.11 -9.82
N PHE A 120 4.90 -11.51 -11.01
CA PHE A 120 5.11 -12.26 -12.27
C PHE A 120 6.52 -12.86 -12.35
N ALA A 121 7.54 -12.13 -11.93
CA ALA A 121 8.90 -12.64 -11.87
C ALA A 121 9.05 -13.78 -10.86
N TYR A 122 8.41 -13.66 -9.69
CA TYR A 122 8.40 -14.69 -8.65
C TYR A 122 7.74 -15.97 -9.18
N ASP A 123 6.55 -15.87 -9.77
CA ASP A 123 5.81 -17.00 -10.32
C ASP A 123 6.56 -17.70 -11.45
N PHE A 124 7.24 -16.92 -12.31
CA PHE A 124 8.09 -17.45 -13.37
C PHE A 124 9.30 -18.22 -12.82
N ILE A 125 9.96 -17.72 -11.77
CA ILE A 125 11.17 -18.33 -11.19
C ILE A 125 10.82 -19.60 -10.40
N PHE A 126 9.77 -19.55 -9.58
CA PHE A 126 9.39 -20.64 -8.69
C PHE A 126 8.41 -21.64 -9.32
N GLN A 127 7.94 -21.38 -10.55
CA GLN A 127 6.97 -22.19 -11.29
C GLN A 127 5.71 -22.51 -10.48
N THR A 128 5.31 -21.58 -9.59
CA THR A 128 4.08 -21.69 -8.80
C THR A 128 2.88 -21.32 -9.68
N GLN A 129 1.86 -22.18 -9.75
CA GLN A 129 0.60 -21.87 -10.43
C GLN A 129 -0.30 -20.99 -9.55
N THR A 130 0.17 -19.81 -9.18
CA THR A 130 -0.60 -18.73 -8.52
C THR A 130 -1.53 -18.00 -9.50
N ILE A 131 -1.87 -18.66 -10.62
CA ILE A 131 -2.62 -18.17 -11.79
C ILE A 131 -4.07 -17.75 -11.43
N MET A 132 -4.60 -18.15 -10.27
CA MET A 132 -5.90 -17.67 -9.77
C MET A 132 -5.81 -16.34 -8.98
N LEU A 133 -4.63 -15.95 -8.50
CA LEU A 133 -4.41 -14.69 -7.77
C LEU A 133 -4.22 -13.50 -8.72
N ASP A 134 -3.73 -13.75 -9.94
CA ASP A 134 -3.43 -12.74 -10.96
C ASP A 134 -4.65 -11.89 -11.35
N SER A 135 -5.83 -12.50 -11.50
CA SER A 135 -7.05 -11.80 -11.91
C SER A 135 -7.60 -10.88 -10.82
N ILE A 136 -7.47 -11.27 -9.54
CA ILE A 136 -7.87 -10.47 -8.38
C ILE A 136 -6.92 -9.29 -8.19
N LEU A 137 -5.62 -9.50 -8.36
CA LEU A 137 -4.59 -8.46 -8.31
C LEU A 137 -4.77 -7.43 -9.44
N LEU A 138 -5.04 -7.88 -10.67
CA LEU A 138 -5.32 -6.99 -11.80
C LEU A 138 -6.58 -6.15 -11.56
N TYR A 139 -7.63 -6.75 -10.99
CA TYR A 139 -8.83 -6.03 -10.60
C TYR A 139 -8.55 -5.01 -9.48
N SER A 140 -7.79 -5.40 -8.45
CA SER A 140 -7.33 -4.50 -7.38
C SER A 140 -6.58 -3.28 -7.92
N LEU A 141 -5.71 -3.46 -8.92
CA LEU A 141 -4.95 -2.38 -9.54
C LEU A 141 -5.86 -1.36 -10.24
N ILE A 142 -6.93 -1.82 -10.91
CA ILE A 142 -7.93 -0.93 -11.54
C ILE A 142 -8.70 -0.14 -10.48
N VAL A 143 -9.03 -0.78 -9.34
CA VAL A 143 -9.78 -0.13 -8.26
C VAL A 143 -8.90 0.84 -7.45
N ASP A 144 -7.64 0.49 -7.18
CA ASP A 144 -6.69 1.39 -6.51
C ASP A 144 -6.43 2.66 -7.34
N MET A 145 -6.34 2.53 -8.67
CA MET A 145 -6.33 3.67 -9.59
C MET A 145 -7.56 4.59 -9.46
N LEU A 146 -8.76 4.01 -9.36
CA LEU A 146 -10.01 4.77 -9.22
C LEU A 146 -10.08 5.53 -7.89
N ILE A 147 -9.70 4.89 -6.79
CA ILE A 147 -9.78 5.49 -5.45
C ILE A 147 -8.82 6.66 -5.32
N VAL A 148 -7.63 6.56 -5.90
CA VAL A 148 -6.63 7.61 -5.87
C VAL A 148 -7.00 8.80 -6.76
N VAL A 149 -7.80 8.61 -7.82
CA VAL A 149 -8.35 9.71 -8.64
C VAL A 149 -9.47 10.47 -7.91
N ILE A 150 -10.19 9.81 -6.99
CA ILE A 150 -11.28 10.41 -6.21
C ILE A 150 -10.74 11.21 -5.01
N LEU A 151 -9.51 10.94 -4.57
CA LEU A 151 -8.86 11.53 -3.38
C LEU A 151 -8.09 12.82 -3.71
#